data_AF-A0A6B3G0Z8-F1
#
_entry.id   AF-A0A6B3G0Z8-F1
#
_cell.length_a   1.000
_cell.length_b   1.000
_cell.length_c   1.000
_cell.angle_alpha   90.00
_cell.angle_beta   90.00
_cell.angle_gamma   90.00
#
_symmetry.space_group_name_H-M   'P 1'
#
loop_
_entity.id
_entity.type
_entity.pdbx_description
1 polymer ?
#
loop_
_entity_poly.entity_id
_entity_poly.type
_entity_poly.pdbx_seq_one_letter_code
_entity_poly.pdbx_strand_id
1 'polypeptide(L)' 'RAEFQALVPTVLLLNNFGSSESGFNGTATADSGPEKGFRVQVNARTAVVDPVTYEPVAPGEPGRIAQRGHVPLGYYNDP' A
#
# COMPACT_ATOMS: atom_id res chain seq x y z
N ARG A 1 14.95 8.10 -7.85
CA ARG A 1 15.37 8.07 -6.43
C ARG A 1 16.82 8.52 -6.25
N ALA A 2 17.79 7.91 -6.94
CA ALA A 2 19.21 8.30 -6.84
C ALA A 2 19.45 9.79 -7.16
N GLU A 3 18.84 10.29 -8.23
CA GLU A 3 18.92 11.70 -8.62
C GLU A 3 18.41 12.66 -7.53
N PHE A 4 17.24 12.38 -6.94
CA PHE A 4 16.72 13.17 -5.82
C PHE A 4 17.64 13.13 -4.60
N GLN A 5 18.18 11.95 -4.25
CA GLN A 5 19.08 11.82 -3.11
C GLN A 5 20.41 12.59 -3.32
N ALA A 6 20.89 12.69 -4.56
CA ALA A 6 22.08 13.48 -4.88
C ALA A 6 21.87 14.99 -4.67
N LEU A 7 20.65 15.48 -4.90
CA LEU A 7 20.30 16.89 -4.69
C LEU A 7 20.03 17.23 -3.21
N VAL A 8 19.46 16.30 -2.46
CA VAL A 8 19.10 16.49 -1.05
C VAL A 8 19.64 15.36 -0.16
N PRO A 9 20.96 15.28 0.06
CA PRO A 9 21.60 14.11 0.67
C PRO A 9 21.19 13.87 2.13
N THR A 10 20.76 14.90 2.85
CA THR A 10 20.36 14.82 4.26
C THR A 10 18.86 14.58 4.47
N VAL A 11 18.08 14.47 3.39
CA VAL A 11 16.62 14.32 3.47
C VAL A 11 16.22 12.85 3.32
N LEU A 12 15.25 12.45 4.13
CA LEU A 12 14.58 11.16 4.02
C LEU A 12 13.55 11.20 2.88
N LEU A 13 13.80 10.42 1.82
CA LEU A 13 12.83 10.25 0.74
C LEU A 13 11.93 9.04 1.01
N LEU A 14 10.65 9.30 1.26
CA LEU A 14 9.62 8.28 1.47
C LEU A 14 8.74 8.15 0.22
N ASN A 15 8.51 6.92 -0.22
CA ASN A 15 7.55 6.61 -1.29
C ASN A 15 6.37 5.87 -0.65
N ASN A 16 5.32 6.63 -0.30
CA ASN A 16 4.14 6.11 0.38
C ASN A 16 3.05 5.71 -0.61
N PHE A 17 2.32 4.65 -0.29
CA PHE A 17 1.21 4.13 -1.06
C PHE A 17 -0.12 4.33 -0.31
N GLY A 18 -1.15 4.77 -1.01
CA GLY A 18 -2.48 5.06 -0.45
C GLY A 18 -3.46 5.63 -1.48
N SER A 19 -4.73 5.77 -1.09
CA SER A 19 -5.78 6.48 -1.85
C SER A 19 -6.46 7.54 -0.98
N SER A 20 -7.32 8.38 -1.56
CA SER A 20 -8.14 9.34 -0.81
C SER A 20 -9.07 8.66 0.20
N GLU A 21 -9.58 7.48 -0.16
CA GLU A 21 -10.57 6.71 0.61
C GLU A 21 -9.91 5.83 1.67
N SER A 22 -8.73 5.25 1.37
CA SER A 22 -8.02 4.38 2.29
C SER A 22 -7.03 5.14 3.20
N GLY A 23 -6.63 6.34 2.78
CA GLY A 23 -5.50 7.06 3.36
C GLY A 23 -4.19 6.31 3.14
N PHE A 24 -3.27 6.42 4.09
CA PHE A 24 -1.98 5.73 4.05
C PHE A 24 -2.13 4.22 4.23
N ASN A 25 -1.70 3.43 3.24
CA ASN A 25 -1.66 1.96 3.29
C ASN A 25 -0.28 1.41 3.65
N GLY A 26 0.81 2.08 3.28
CA GLY A 26 2.16 1.61 3.57
C GLY A 26 3.25 2.42 2.88
N THR A 27 4.51 2.08 3.18
CA THR A 27 5.69 2.72 2.58
C THR A 27 6.47 1.70 1.77
N ALA A 28 6.91 2.10 0.58
CA ALA A 28 7.76 1.27 -0.27
C ALA A 28 9.07 0.93 0.45
N THR A 29 9.50 -0.33 0.34
CA THR A 29 10.76 -0.79 0.91
C THR A 29 11.96 -0.14 0.20
N ALA A 30 13.12 -0.16 0.85
CA ALA A 30 14.34 0.40 0.29
C ALA A 30 14.72 -0.23 -1.07
N ASP A 31 14.39 -1.51 -1.27
CA ASP A 31 14.66 -2.30 -2.46
C ASP A 31 13.52 -2.29 -3.50
N SER A 32 12.47 -1.50 -3.27
CA SER A 32 11.43 -1.28 -4.29
C SER A 32 11.98 -0.54 -5.49
N GLY A 33 11.69 -1.06 -6.69
CA GLY A 33 12.16 -0.47 -7.93
C GLY A 33 11.80 -1.33 -9.15
N PRO A 34 12.17 -0.87 -10.36
CA PRO A 34 11.80 -1.53 -11.62
C PRO A 34 12.20 -3.01 -11.69
N GLU A 35 13.34 -3.38 -11.09
CA GLU A 35 13.87 -4.74 -11.17
C GLU A 35 13.21 -5.73 -10.20
N LYS A 36 12.83 -5.27 -9.00
CA LYS A 36 12.26 -6.12 -7.93
C LYS A 36 10.73 -5.98 -7.78
N GLY A 37 10.15 -5.08 -8.57
CA GLY A 37 8.76 -4.66 -8.45
C GLY A 37 8.54 -3.67 -7.31
N PHE A 38 7.30 -3.19 -7.22
CA PHE A 38 6.86 -2.29 -6.16
C PHE A 38 6.51 -3.11 -4.90
N ARG A 39 7.31 -2.98 -3.85
CA ARG A 39 7.19 -3.77 -2.61
C ARG A 39 6.88 -2.84 -1.44
N VAL A 40 5.75 -3.04 -0.79
CA VAL A 40 5.28 -2.11 0.25
C VAL A 40 5.29 -2.81 1.61
N GLN A 41 5.88 -2.14 2.61
CA GLN A 41 5.65 -2.45 4.02
C GLN A 41 4.28 -1.85 4.39
N VAL A 42 3.28 -2.72 4.46
CA VAL A 42 1.89 -2.32 4.69
C VAL A 42 1.59 -2.09 6.17
N ASN A 43 0.63 -1.22 6.44
CA ASN A 43 0.11 -1.00 7.79
C ASN A 43 -0.72 -2.22 8.27
N ALA A 44 -1.05 -2.26 9.57
CA ALA A 44 -1.81 -3.36 10.17
C ALA A 44 -3.26 -3.52 9.64
N ARG A 45 -3.78 -2.52 8.91
CA ARG A 45 -5.13 -2.48 8.36
C ARG A 45 -5.18 -2.87 6.88
N THR A 46 -4.06 -3.19 6.26
CA THR A 46 -4.01 -3.53 4.83
C THR A 46 -3.77 -5.02 4.67
N ALA A 47 -4.56 -5.67 3.83
CA ALA A 47 -4.45 -7.09 3.51
C ALA A 47 -4.59 -7.31 2.00
N VAL A 48 -4.12 -8.47 1.53
CA VAL A 48 -4.41 -8.96 0.18
C VAL A 48 -5.44 -10.08 0.31
N VAL A 49 -6.57 -9.94 -0.37
CA VAL A 49 -7.71 -10.86 -0.27
C VAL A 49 -8.11 -11.40 -1.63
N ASP A 50 -8.73 -12.57 -1.64
CA ASP A 50 -9.38 -13.11 -2.83
C ASP A 50 -10.61 -12.25 -3.20
N PRO A 51 -10.80 -11.85 -4.46
CA PRO A 51 -11.87 -10.94 -4.85
C PRO A 51 -13.27 -11.59 -4.86
N VAL A 52 -13.37 -12.92 -4.77
CA VAL A 52 -14.61 -13.70 -4.75
C VAL A 52 -14.98 -14.10 -3.32
N THR A 53 -14.02 -14.65 -2.55
CA THR A 53 -14.30 -15.12 -1.18
C THR A 53 -14.08 -14.06 -0.11
N TYR A 54 -13.32 -13.01 -0.42
CA TYR A 54 -12.89 -11.96 0.51
C TYR A 54 -11.99 -12.42 1.67
N GLU A 55 -11.51 -13.66 1.63
CA GLU A 55 -10.55 -14.19 2.59
C GLU A 55 -9.10 -13.80 2.23
N PRO A 56 -8.18 -13.72 3.20
CA PRO A 56 -6.76 -13.45 2.92
C PRO A 56 -6.13 -14.49 2.00
N VAL A 57 -5.36 -14.04 1.01
CA VAL A 57 -4.56 -14.94 0.16
C VAL A 57 -3.24 -15.31 0.84
N ALA A 58 -2.69 -16.46 0.46
CA ALA A 58 -1.37 -16.89 0.93
C ALA A 58 -0.24 -16.01 0.34
N PRO A 59 0.92 -15.90 1.02
CA PRO A 59 2.07 -15.19 0.46
C PRO A 59 2.48 -15.73 -0.91
N GLY A 60 2.62 -14.85 -1.89
CA GLY A 60 3.00 -15.20 -3.26
C GLY A 60 1.82 -15.33 -4.23
N GLU A 61 0.58 -15.44 -3.71
CA GLU A 61 -0.62 -15.48 -4.52
C GLU A 61 -1.14 -14.06 -4.85
N PRO A 62 -1.60 -13.80 -6.08
CA PRO A 62 -2.21 -12.54 -6.43
C PRO A 62 -3.59 -12.38 -5.79
N GLY A 63 -3.94 -11.14 -5.43
CA GLY A 63 -5.26 -10.81 -4.91
C GLY A 63 -5.53 -9.31 -4.95
N ARG A 64 -6.61 -8.89 -4.30
CA ARG A 64 -7.02 -7.49 -4.20
C ARG A 64 -6.53 -6.89 -2.88
N ILE A 65 -5.94 -5.70 -2.94
CA ILE A 65 -5.62 -4.93 -1.73
C ILE A 65 -6.93 -4.44 -1.11
N ALA A 66 -7.10 -4.72 0.18
CA ALA A 66 -8.28 -4.33 0.96
C ALA A 66 -7.88 -3.72 2.30
N GLN A 67 -8.71 -2.80 2.80
CA GLN A 67 -8.63 -2.32 4.18
C GLN A 67 -9.46 -3.20 5.12
N ARG A 68 -8.96 -3.43 6.33
CA ARG A 68 -9.63 -4.18 7.41
C ARG A 68 -9.67 -3.37 8.71
N GLY A 69 -10.59 -3.72 9.60
CA GLY A 69 -10.79 -3.04 10.87
C GLY A 69 -11.66 -1.79 10.72
N HIS A 70 -11.16 -0.64 11.18
CA HIS A 70 -11.90 0.63 11.12
C HIS A 70 -11.90 1.22 9.70
N VAL A 71 -12.77 0.68 8.85
CA VAL A 71 -13.03 1.15 7.48
C VAL A 71 -14.29 2.04 7.50
N PRO A 72 -14.32 3.16 6.76
CA PRO A 72 -15.53 3.97 6.62
C PRO A 72 -16.73 3.13 6.17
N LEU A 73 -17.90 3.41 6.73
CA LEU A 73 -19.12 2.60 6.49
C LEU A 73 -19.65 2.73 5.06
N GLY A 74 -19.36 3.84 4.38
CA GLY A 74 -19.85 4.12 3.04
C GLY A 74 -19.88 5.61 2.77
N TYR A 75 -20.41 5.96 1.60
CA TYR A 75 -20.64 7.35 1.23
C TYR A 75 -21.91 7.86 1.90
N TYR A 76 -21.87 9.12 2.34
CA TYR A 76 -23.04 9.77 2.91
C TYR A 76 -24.09 10.00 1.80
N ASN A 77 -25.31 9.49 2.01
CA ASN A 77 -26.45 9.55 1.08
C ASN A 77 -26.29 8.78 -0.25
N ASP A 78 -25.41 7.79 -0.32
CA ASP A 78 -25.21 6.96 -1.52
C ASP A 78 -25.06 5.47 -1.11
N PRO A 79 -26.19 4.75 -0.94
CA PRO A 79 -26.23 3.37 -0.46
C PRO A 79 -25.95 2.31 -1.52
#